data_AF-A0A8I1UF99-F1
#
_entry.id   AF-A0A8I1UF99-F1
#
_cell.length_a   1.000
_cell.length_b   1.000
_cell.length_c   1.000
_cell.angle_alpha   90.00
_cell.angle_beta   90.00
_cell.angle_gamma   90.00
#
_symmetry.space_group_name_H-M   'P 1'
#
loop_
_entity.id
_entity.type
_entity.pdbx_description
1 polymer ?
#
loop_
_entity_poly.entity_id
_entity_poly.type
_entity_poly.pdbx_seq_one_letter_code
_entity_poly.pdbx_strand_id
1 'polypeptide(L)'
;MLGILSGAVLSGAGGHMVGTPPPSAAVIPFFGWSLSVGDLRVAHFLALHAMQIVPGFALLAATLRPAAAPRAVDAFALGYACVTTLALVAALNARPLFGIGL
;
A
#
# COMPACT_ATOMS: atom_id res chain seq x y z
N MET A 1 10.74 3.97 6.90
CA MET A 1 11.49 2.85 6.30
C MET A 1 10.77 2.23 5.11
N LEU A 2 9.53 1.73 5.25
CA LEU A 2 8.81 1.13 4.11
C LEU A 2 8.71 2.03 2.87
N GLY A 3 8.54 3.35 3.03
CA GLY A 3 8.45 4.28 1.89
C GLY A 3 9.73 4.31 1.05
N ILE A 4 10.88 4.37 1.71
CA ILE A 4 12.19 4.34 1.05
C ILE A 4 12.42 2.97 0.40
N LEU A 5 12.15 1.88 1.12
CA LEU A 5 12.40 0.52 0.63
C LEU A 5 11.51 0.18 -0.58
N SER A 6 10.20 0.44 -0.50
CA SER A 6 9.29 0.26 -1.64
C SER A 6 9.64 1.16 -2.83
N GLY A 7 10.09 2.40 -2.57
CA GLY A 7 10.54 3.32 -3.60
C GLY A 7 11.82 2.85 -4.31
N ALA A 8 12.78 2.32 -3.55
CA ALA A 8 14.00 1.74 -4.11
C ALA A 8 13.69 0.51 -4.98
N VAL A 9 12.80 -0.37 -4.52
CA VAL A 9 12.33 -1.54 -5.30
C VAL A 9 11.65 -1.08 -6.59
N LEU A 10 10.73 -0.11 -6.52
CA LEU A 10 10.03 0.43 -7.68
C LEU A 10 11.00 1.07 -8.69
N SER A 11 11.99 1.83 -8.22
CA SER A 11 13.01 2.46 -9.06
C SER A 11 13.88 1.43 -9.79
N GLY A 12 14.21 0.32 -9.13
CA GLY A 12 15.07 -0.73 -9.68
C GLY A 12 14.37 -1.73 -10.61
N ALA A 13 13.03 -1.78 -10.62
CA ALA A 13 12.28 -2.85 -11.29
C ALA A 13 12.15 -2.71 -12.82
N GLY A 14 12.69 -1.66 -13.45
CA GLY A 14 12.57 -1.40 -14.90
C GLY A 14 11.15 -1.04 -15.37
N GLY A 15 10.16 -1.14 -14.49
CA GLY A 15 8.76 -0.81 -14.68
C GLY A 15 8.02 -0.94 -13.34
N HIS A 16 6.76 -0.52 -13.32
CA HIS A 16 5.95 -0.58 -12.10
C HIS A 16 5.14 -1.87 -11.95
N MET A 17 5.00 -2.65 -13.03
CA MET A 17 4.30 -3.93 -13.03
C MET A 17 5.29 -5.08 -12.89
N VAL A 18 4.90 -6.09 -12.11
CA VAL A 18 5.63 -7.35 -11.94
C VAL A 18 4.75 -8.47 -12.49
N GLY A 19 5.24 -9.17 -13.51
CA GLY A 19 4.46 -10.12 -14.32
C GLY A 19 4.04 -9.54 -15.67
N THR A 20 3.38 -10.35 -16.50
CA THR A 20 2.93 -9.97 -17.84
C THR A 20 1.41 -9.89 -17.88
N PRO A 21 0.82 -8.67 -17.91
CA PRO A 21 -0.63 -8.54 -17.99
C PRO A 21 -1.16 -8.99 -19.35
N PRO A 22 -2.37 -9.55 -19.43
CA PRO A 22 -3.03 -9.81 -20.72
C PRO A 22 -3.33 -8.48 -21.45
N PRO A 23 -3.53 -8.50 -22.79
CA PRO A 23 -3.83 -7.29 -23.56
C PRO A 23 -5.10 -6.55 -23.10
N SER A 24 -6.06 -7.27 -22.52
CA SER A 24 -7.32 -6.76 -22.00
C SER A 24 -7.27 -6.42 -20.50
N ALA A 25 -6.08 -6.37 -19.89
CA ALA A 25 -5.93 -6.16 -18.46
C ALA A 25 -6.60 -4.87 -17.98
N ALA A 26 -7.53 -5.02 -17.04
CA ALA A 26 -8.13 -3.89 -16.35
C ALA A 26 -7.15 -3.23 -15.38
N VAL A 27 -7.39 -1.95 -15.12
CA VAL A 27 -6.67 -1.16 -14.13
C VAL A 27 -7.66 -0.43 -13.23
N ILE A 28 -7.24 -0.09 -12.01
CA ILE A 28 -8.02 0.80 -11.14
C ILE A 28 -8.19 2.16 -11.83
N PRO A 29 -9.43 2.66 -12.00
CA PRO A 29 -9.66 4.00 -12.56
C PRO A 29 -8.91 5.09 -11.78
N PHE A 30 -8.47 6.14 -12.48
CA PHE A 30 -7.63 7.25 -11.98
C PHE A 30 -6.20 6.90 -11.56
N PHE A 31 -5.98 5.80 -10.84
CA PHE A 31 -4.64 5.40 -10.38
C PHE A 31 -3.86 4.61 -11.45
N GLY A 32 -4.57 3.90 -12.33
CA GLY A 32 -3.99 3.06 -13.36
C GLY A 32 -3.24 1.84 -12.81
N TRP A 33 -3.49 1.45 -11.55
CA TRP A 33 -2.85 0.27 -10.95
C TRP A 33 -3.39 -1.02 -11.56
N SER A 34 -2.50 -1.96 -11.87
CA SER A 34 -2.89 -3.24 -12.46
C SER A 34 -3.86 -4.01 -11.56
N LEU A 35 -4.90 -4.58 -12.16
CA LEU A 35 -5.82 -5.51 -11.51
C LEU A 35 -5.53 -6.98 -11.81
N SER A 36 -4.64 -7.26 -12.76
CA SER A 36 -4.32 -8.62 -13.24
C SER A 36 -2.96 -9.13 -12.76
N VAL A 37 -1.99 -8.23 -12.53
CA VAL A 37 -0.64 -8.57 -12.08
C VAL A 37 -0.20 -7.67 -10.93
N GLY A 38 0.99 -7.92 -10.37
CA GLY A 38 1.54 -7.10 -9.31
C GLY A 38 1.85 -5.67 -9.77
N ASP A 39 1.50 -4.66 -8.96
CA ASP A 39 1.86 -3.26 -9.20
C ASP A 39 2.55 -2.65 -7.97
N LEU A 40 3.84 -2.35 -8.11
CA LEU A 40 4.69 -1.86 -7.02
C LEU A 40 4.28 -0.46 -6.53
N ARG A 41 3.55 0.32 -7.33
CA ARG A 41 3.09 1.66 -6.95
C ARG A 41 2.10 1.61 -5.80
N VAL A 42 1.29 0.55 -5.67
CA VAL A 42 0.30 0.42 -4.59
C VAL A 42 1.01 0.44 -3.23
N ALA A 43 2.04 -0.40 -3.07
CA ALA A 43 2.82 -0.48 -1.85
C ALA A 43 3.55 0.83 -1.55
N HIS A 44 4.16 1.44 -2.57
CA HIS A 44 4.86 2.71 -2.41
C HIS A 44 3.92 3.86 -2.03
N PHE A 45 2.75 3.94 -2.67
CA PHE A 45 1.73 4.93 -2.37
C PHE A 45 1.27 4.83 -0.92
N LEU A 46 0.89 3.62 -0.46
CA LEU A 46 0.51 3.41 0.94
C LEU A 46 1.65 3.81 1.88
N ALA A 47 2.88 3.41 1.58
CA ALA A 47 4.02 3.73 2.42
C ALA A 47 4.31 5.24 2.52
N LEU A 48 4.11 6.00 1.43
CA LEU A 48 4.26 7.47 1.43
C LEU A 48 3.16 8.14 2.27
N HIS A 49 1.92 7.66 2.16
CA HIS A 49 0.78 8.27 2.84
C HIS A 49 0.69 7.96 4.34
N ALA A 50 1.54 7.07 4.85
CA ALA A 50 1.62 6.74 6.27
C ALA A 50 1.86 7.98 7.15
N MET A 51 2.68 8.93 6.66
CA MET A 51 3.01 10.16 7.40
C MET A 51 1.82 11.11 7.55
N GLN A 52 0.81 11.03 6.70
CA GLN A 52 -0.42 11.80 6.81
C GLN A 52 -1.50 11.03 7.56
N ILE A 53 -1.68 9.75 7.23
CA ILE A 53 -2.79 8.94 7.72
C ILE A 53 -2.62 8.58 9.20
N VAL A 54 -1.42 8.19 9.64
CA VAL A 54 -1.20 7.80 11.05
C VAL A 54 -1.37 8.99 12.01
N PRO A 55 -0.78 10.18 11.76
CA PRO A 55 -1.04 11.34 12.60
C PRO A 55 -2.50 11.82 12.53
N GLY A 56 -3.14 11.76 11.36
CA GLY A 56 -4.56 12.07 11.22
C GLY A 56 -5.44 11.17 12.08
N PHE A 57 -5.15 9.87 12.10
CA PHE A 57 -5.80 8.91 13.00
C PHE A 57 -5.50 9.22 14.47
N ALA A 58 -4.26 9.59 14.80
CA ALA A 58 -3.89 9.96 16.16
C ALA A 58 -4.67 11.17 16.68
N LEU A 59 -4.84 12.21 15.86
CA LEU A 59 -5.66 13.38 16.19
C LEU A 59 -7.12 12.97 16.46
N LEU A 60 -7.70 12.13 15.60
CA LEU A 60 -9.06 11.62 15.78
C LEU A 60 -9.19 10.75 17.04
N ALA A 61 -8.24 9.86 17.30
CA ALA A 61 -8.26 8.99 18.47
C ALA A 61 -8.12 9.80 19.78
N ALA A 62 -7.27 10.83 19.77
CA ALA A 62 -7.06 11.72 20.90
C ALA A 62 -8.31 12.54 21.24
N THR A 63 -9.12 12.94 20.26
CA THR A 63 -10.36 13.68 20.51
C THR A 63 -11.50 12.79 20.98
N LEU A 64 -11.62 11.57 20.46
CA LEU A 64 -12.72 10.67 20.79
C LEU A 64 -12.49 9.85 22.06
N ARG A 65 -11.26 9.35 22.27
CA ARG A 65 -10.92 8.42 23.36
C ARG A 65 -9.49 8.66 23.88
N PRO A 66 -9.20 9.81 24.51
CA PRO A 66 -7.84 10.20 24.92
C PRO A 66 -7.07 9.10 25.69
N ALA A 67 -7.73 8.43 26.64
CA ALA A 67 -7.12 7.39 27.47
C ALA A 67 -6.73 6.12 26.70
N ALA A 68 -7.38 5.84 25.57
CA ALA A 68 -7.08 4.68 24.72
C ALA A 68 -6.25 5.07 23.47
N ALA A 69 -6.10 6.36 23.19
CA ALA A 69 -5.52 6.86 21.95
C ALA A 69 -4.11 6.32 21.66
N PRO A 70 -3.15 6.25 22.60
CA PRO A 70 -1.83 5.72 22.30
C PRO A 70 -1.87 4.28 21.78
N ARG A 71 -2.57 3.38 22.50
CA ARG A 71 -2.69 1.97 22.08
C ARG A 71 -3.45 1.82 20.77
N ALA A 72 -4.46 2.66 20.53
CA ALA A 72 -5.20 2.65 19.29
C ALA A 72 -4.30 3.07 18.11
N VAL A 73 -3.46 4.09 18.30
CA VAL A 73 -2.51 4.57 17.29
C VAL A 73 -1.45 3.51 17.00
N ASP A 74 -0.91 2.84 18.02
CA ASP A 74 0.06 1.76 17.84
C ASP A 74 -0.55 0.60 17.04
N ALA A 75 -1.76 0.16 17.41
CA ALA A 75 -2.47 -0.91 16.70
C ALA A 75 -2.79 -0.51 15.26
N PHE A 76 -3.21 0.73 15.03
CA PHE A 76 -3.50 1.25 13.69
C PHE A 76 -2.24 1.35 12.84
N ALA A 77 -1.15 1.90 13.37
CA ALA A 77 0.13 2.01 12.68
C ALA A 77 0.70 0.64 12.32
N LEU A 78 0.62 -0.34 13.23
CA LEU A 78 1.01 -1.73 12.96
C LEU A 78 0.14 -2.34 11.86
N GLY A 79 -1.19 -2.19 11.93
CA GLY A 79 -2.10 -2.67 10.90
C GLY A 79 -1.80 -2.05 9.53
N TYR A 80 -1.57 -0.73 9.49
CA TYR A 80 -1.21 -0.01 8.28
C TYR A 80 0.12 -0.51 7.68
N ALA A 81 1.14 -0.71 8.52
CA ALA A 81 2.43 -1.28 8.10
C ALA A 81 2.28 -2.71 7.55
N CYS A 82 1.45 -3.55 8.19
CA CYS A 82 1.15 -4.90 7.71
C CYS A 82 0.48 -4.88 6.33
N VAL A 83 -0.56 -4.06 6.14
CA VAL A 83 -1.25 -3.92 4.83
C VAL A 83 -0.27 -3.44 3.75
N THR A 84 0.58 -2.47 4.07
CA THR A 84 1.57 -1.94 3.13
C THR A 84 2.61 -2.99 2.76
N THR A 85 3.06 -3.79 3.73
CA THR A 85 4.00 -4.91 3.52
C THR A 85 3.36 -6.01 2.67
N LEU A 86 2.12 -6.38 2.97
CA LEU A 86 1.36 -7.36 2.18
C LEU A 86 1.17 -6.91 0.73
N ALA A 87 0.88 -5.62 0.50
CA ALA A 87 0.81 -5.06 -0.84
C ALA A 87 2.14 -5.17 -1.59
N LEU A 88 3.28 -4.91 -0.92
CA LEU A 88 4.60 -5.06 -1.52
C LEU A 88 4.90 -6.53 -1.86
N VAL A 89 4.65 -7.44 -0.92
CA VAL A 89 4.88 -8.87 -1.11
C VAL A 89 3.98 -9.43 -2.21
N ALA A 90 2.70 -9.04 -2.27
CA ALA A 90 1.80 -9.45 -3.33
C ALA A 90 2.32 -8.98 -4.70
N ALA A 91 2.71 -7.71 -4.81
CA ALA A 91 3.27 -7.16 -6.04
C ALA A 91 4.54 -7.90 -6.49
N LEU A 92 5.48 -8.17 -5.57
CA LEU A 92 6.70 -8.93 -5.87
C LEU A 92 6.44 -10.37 -6.32
N ASN A 93 5.34 -10.98 -5.89
CA ASN A 93 4.89 -12.30 -6.34
C ASN A 93 4.03 -12.26 -7.61
N ALA A 94 4.03 -11.14 -8.34
CA ALA A 94 3.21 -10.90 -9.53
C ALA A 94 1.70 -11.04 -9.30
N ARG A 95 1.22 -10.84 -8.06
CA ARG A 95 -0.21 -10.95 -7.70
C ARG A 95 -0.83 -9.55 -7.56
N PRO A 96 -2.03 -9.32 -8.12
CA PRO A 96 -2.76 -8.09 -7.86
C PRO A 96 -3.25 -8.06 -6.41
N LEU A 97 -3.26 -6.87 -5.80
CA LEU A 97 -3.75 -6.73 -4.41
C LEU A 97 -5.27 -6.96 -4.33
N PHE A 98 -6.03 -6.50 -5.33
CA PHE A 98 -7.48 -6.55 -5.32
C PHE A 98 -8.05 -7.80 -6.00
N GLY A 99 -7.26 -8.56 -6.76
CA GLY A 99 -7.68 -9.86 -7.31
C GLY A 99 -8.86 -9.85 -8.29
N ILE A 100 -9.28 -8.67 -8.77
CA ILE A 100 -10.50 -8.47 -9.56
C ILE A 100 -10.27 -8.53 -11.09
N GLY A 101 -9.02 -8.68 -11.55
CA GLY A 101 -8.70 -8.81 -12.97
C GLY A 101 -8.87 -10.24 -13.47
N LEU A 102 -10.06 -10.57 -13.98
CA LEU A 102 -10.27 -11.66 -14.93
C LEU A 102 -9.70 -11.28 -16.31
#